data_AF-A0A4U5VJK0-F1
#
_entry.id   AF-A0A4U5VJK0-F1
#
_cell.length_a   1.000
_cell.length_b   1.000
_cell.length_c   1.000
_cell.angle_alpha   90.00
_cell.angle_beta   90.00
_cell.angle_gamma   90.00
#
_symmetry.space_group_name_H-M   'P 1'
#
loop_
_entity.id
_entity.type
_entity.pdbx_description
1 polymer ?
#
loop_
_entity_poly.entity_id
_entity_poly.type
_entity_poly.pdbx_seq_one_letter_code
_entity_poly.pdbx_strand_id
1 'polypeptide(L)'
;MDELRVFVCERLHAITTQILGAIEKTISNYEEETSRLKEENDRQRALLDNVLKTKIPRIKEDDELCHRRYLDMSEWEKHGSDHGTKNTSAVYANPHVSDSSPACGARDAPNHSIDLQHVFTSRTDFLTFAKSCDCRDCPYCLNRTQATETHLIKKHFLCAVRFAEDGTEKFVVPCTCKDRIQNRSHWHCPTCRKIIFRKCNFEVHLSKQHKYTILQESQDTE
;
A
#
# COMPACT_ATOMS: atom_id res chain seq x y z
N MET A 1 46.88 60.73 2.01
CA MET A 1 45.83 59.93 2.66
C MET A 1 44.72 59.56 1.68
N ASP A 2 44.30 60.46 0.80
CA ASP A 2 43.20 60.19 -0.15
C ASP A 2 43.54 59.17 -1.25
N GLU A 3 44.76 59.15 -1.79
CA GLU A 3 45.17 58.17 -2.82
C GLU A 3 45.15 56.72 -2.31
N LEU A 4 45.63 56.47 -1.09
CA LEU A 4 45.61 55.14 -0.48
C LEU A 4 44.17 54.65 -0.27
N ARG A 5 43.28 55.54 0.17
CA ARG A 5 41.86 55.23 0.37
C ARG A 5 41.20 54.86 -0.96
N VAL A 6 41.44 55.63 -2.02
CA VAL A 6 40.90 55.34 -3.36
C VAL A 6 41.38 53.96 -3.85
N PHE A 7 42.69 53.69 -3.75
CA PHE A 7 43.26 52.39 -4.15
C PHE A 7 42.65 51.21 -3.40
N VAL A 8 42.48 51.33 -2.07
CA VAL A 8 41.86 50.27 -1.25
C VAL A 8 40.39 50.07 -1.64
N CYS A 9 39.64 51.16 -1.87
CA CYS A 9 38.25 51.09 -2.31
C CYS A 9 38.12 50.38 -3.67
N GLU A 10 38.99 50.67 -4.64
CA GLU A 10 38.99 50.02 -5.95
C GLU A 10 39.29 48.52 -5.84
N ARG A 11 40.26 48.13 -5.02
CA ARG A 11 40.59 46.71 -4.81
C ARG A 11 39.45 45.96 -4.13
N LEU A 12 38.85 46.54 -3.09
CA LEU A 12 37.70 45.94 -2.40
C LEU A 12 36.51 45.82 -3.35
N HIS A 13 36.24 46.85 -4.15
CA HIS A 13 35.18 46.81 -5.15
C HIS A 13 35.43 45.71 -6.19
N ALA A 14 36.65 45.63 -6.74
CA ALA A 14 37.01 44.62 -7.72
C ALA A 14 36.89 43.19 -7.18
N ILE A 15 37.26 42.95 -5.92
CA ILE A 15 37.09 41.64 -5.27
C ILE A 15 35.60 41.35 -5.02
N THR A 16 34.84 42.34 -4.56
CA THR A 16 33.39 42.20 -4.30
C THR A 16 32.65 41.81 -5.58
N THR A 17 32.94 42.47 -6.71
CA THR A 17 32.34 42.15 -8.00
C THR A 17 32.69 40.75 -8.47
N GLN A 18 33.93 40.28 -8.24
CA GLN A 18 34.33 38.91 -8.59
C GLN A 18 33.61 37.86 -7.74
N ILE A 19 33.51 38.08 -6.43
CA ILE A 19 32.81 37.17 -5.52
C ILE A 19 31.32 37.13 -5.86
N LEU A 20 30.70 38.30 -6.06
CA LEU A 20 29.29 38.39 -6.41
C LEU A 20 29.00 37.68 -7.74
N GLY A 21 29.80 37.95 -8.78
CA GLY A 21 29.65 37.27 -10.07
C GLY A 21 29.86 35.76 -9.99
N ALA A 22 30.75 35.28 -9.13
CA ALA A 22 30.92 33.84 -8.89
C ALA A 22 29.68 33.23 -8.23
N ILE A 23 29.09 33.92 -7.24
CA ILE A 23 27.86 33.49 -6.57
C ILE A 23 26.68 33.48 -7.55
N GLU A 24 26.49 34.56 -8.31
CA GLU A 24 25.43 34.67 -9.33
C GLU A 24 25.53 33.53 -10.34
N LYS A 25 26.73 33.26 -10.87
CA LYS A 25 26.96 32.14 -11.80
C LYS A 25 26.61 30.79 -11.16
N THR A 26 27.00 30.57 -9.92
CA THR A 26 26.67 29.32 -9.21
C THR A 26 25.16 29.18 -9.00
N ILE A 27 24.46 30.24 -8.61
CA ILE A 27 23.00 30.25 -8.48
C ILE A 27 22.35 29.89 -9.82
N SER A 28 22.71 30.58 -10.90
CA SER A 28 22.14 30.32 -12.23
C SER A 28 22.36 28.88 -12.69
N ASN A 29 23.54 28.31 -12.43
CA ASN A 29 23.81 26.90 -12.75
C ASN A 29 22.90 25.94 -11.96
N TYR A 30 22.67 26.21 -10.67
CA TYR A 30 21.77 25.39 -9.84
C TYR A 30 20.31 25.52 -10.27
N GLU A 31 19.87 26.72 -10.67
CA GLU A 31 18.52 26.96 -11.18
C GLU A 31 18.28 26.23 -12.51
N GLU A 32 19.27 26.23 -13.41
CA GLU A 32 19.22 25.48 -14.66
C GLU A 32 19.16 23.95 -14.40
N GLU A 33 20.03 23.43 -13.54
CA GLU A 33 20.04 22.00 -13.21
C GLU A 33 18.72 21.57 -12.54
N THR A 34 18.19 22.40 -11.64
CA THR A 34 16.89 22.15 -11.00
C THR A 34 15.76 22.09 -12.03
N SER A 35 15.78 23.02 -13.00
CA SER A 35 14.79 23.05 -14.09
C SER A 35 14.89 21.80 -14.97
N ARG A 36 16.10 21.39 -15.34
CA ARG A 36 16.36 20.17 -16.12
C ARG A 36 15.91 18.91 -15.37
N LEU A 37 16.23 18.79 -14.09
CA LEU A 37 15.84 17.65 -13.27
C LEU A 37 14.32 17.57 -13.07
N LYS A 38 13.66 18.72 -12.91
CA LYS A 38 12.20 18.78 -12.82
C LYS A 38 11.54 18.29 -14.11
N GLU A 39 12.03 18.76 -15.25
CA GLU A 39 11.53 18.33 -16.56
C GLU A 39 11.73 16.81 -16.77
N GLU A 40 12.90 16.28 -16.43
CA GLU A 40 13.16 14.84 -16.53
C GLU A 40 12.27 14.03 -15.57
N ASN A 41 12.04 14.52 -14.34
CA ASN A 41 11.12 13.86 -13.41
C ASN A 41 9.69 13.83 -13.98
N ASP A 42 9.23 14.92 -14.59
CA ASP A 42 7.91 14.99 -15.22
C ASP A 42 7.82 14.06 -16.44
N ARG A 43 8.88 13.98 -17.26
CA ARG A 43 8.98 12.99 -18.35
C ARG A 43 8.89 11.56 -17.83
N GLN A 44 9.62 11.23 -16.78
CA GLN A 44 9.60 9.90 -16.17
C GLN A 44 8.23 9.57 -15.55
N ARG A 45 7.58 10.54 -14.88
CA ARG A 45 6.20 10.39 -14.38
C ARG A 45 5.21 10.14 -15.52
N ALA A 46 5.33 10.86 -16.63
CA ALA A 46 4.48 10.66 -17.80
C ALA A 46 4.70 9.27 -18.43
N LEU A 47 5.94 8.78 -18.50
CA LEU A 47 6.23 7.41 -18.94
C LEU A 47 5.60 6.37 -18.00
N LEU A 48 5.70 6.57 -16.69
CA LEU A 48 5.05 5.70 -15.71
C LEU A 48 3.52 5.71 -15.86
N ASP A 49 2.89 6.87 -16.04
CA ASP A 49 1.44 6.96 -16.27
C ASP A 49 1.03 6.21 -17.54
N ASN A 50 1.78 6.38 -18.64
CA ASN A 50 1.55 5.64 -19.88
C ASN A 50 1.71 4.12 -19.70
N VAL A 51 2.74 3.65 -18.97
CA VAL A 51 2.95 2.23 -18.67
C VAL A 51 1.84 1.67 -17.76
N LEU A 52 1.41 2.43 -16.75
CA LEU A 52 0.31 2.03 -15.88
C LEU A 52 -1.02 1.95 -16.65
N LYS A 53 -1.28 2.93 -17.52
CA LYS A 53 -2.49 3.00 -18.37
C LYS A 53 -2.53 1.88 -19.42
N THR A 54 -1.39 1.41 -19.89
CA THR A 54 -1.30 0.30 -20.87
C THR A 54 -1.31 -1.08 -20.20
N LYS A 55 -0.72 -1.22 -19.01
CA LYS A 55 -0.69 -2.50 -18.26
C LYS A 55 -1.94 -2.79 -17.44
N ILE A 56 -2.75 -1.78 -17.16
CA ILE A 56 -4.01 -1.91 -16.43
C ILE A 56 -5.16 -1.60 -17.41
N PRO A 57 -5.92 -2.60 -17.90
CA PRO A 57 -7.22 -2.35 -18.50
C PRO A 57 -8.04 -1.49 -17.53
N ARG A 58 -8.42 -0.29 -17.98
CA ARG A 58 -9.07 0.81 -17.25
C ARG A 58 -9.84 0.37 -15.99
N ILE A 59 -9.20 0.47 -14.82
CA ILE A 59 -9.87 0.41 -13.50
C ILE A 59 -10.48 1.79 -13.13
N LYS A 60 -10.32 2.82 -13.97
CA LYS A 60 -10.89 4.15 -13.70
C LYS A 60 -12.43 4.17 -13.74
N GLU A 61 -13.08 3.15 -14.30
CA GLU A 61 -14.53 3.00 -14.20
C GLU A 61 -14.97 2.34 -12.89
N ASP A 62 -14.15 1.52 -12.23
CA ASP A 62 -14.55 0.77 -11.02
C ASP A 62 -14.66 1.64 -9.75
N ASP A 63 -13.84 2.68 -9.63
CA ASP A 63 -13.84 3.54 -8.42
C ASP A 63 -14.97 4.58 -8.45
N GLU A 64 -15.30 5.16 -9.61
CA GLU A 64 -16.50 6.01 -9.77
C GLU A 64 -17.81 5.18 -9.75
N LEU A 65 -17.78 3.94 -10.25
CA LEU A 65 -18.93 3.04 -10.19
C LEU A 65 -19.24 2.61 -8.74
N CYS A 66 -18.25 2.54 -7.84
CA CYS A 66 -18.50 2.27 -6.42
C CYS A 66 -19.34 3.38 -5.75
N HIS A 67 -19.09 4.64 -6.10
CA HIS A 67 -19.91 5.77 -5.63
C HIS A 67 -21.31 5.76 -6.27
N ARG A 68 -21.43 5.43 -7.56
CA ARG A 68 -22.73 5.45 -8.27
C ARG A 68 -23.63 4.25 -7.90
N ARG A 69 -23.05 3.08 -7.62
CA ARG A 69 -23.77 1.86 -7.20
C ARG A 69 -24.29 1.93 -5.75
N TYR A 70 -23.90 2.96 -5.00
CA TYR A 70 -24.38 3.24 -3.64
C TYR A 70 -25.86 3.67 -3.59
N LEU A 71 -26.39 4.29 -4.64
CA LEU A 71 -27.81 4.70 -4.69
C LEU A 71 -28.76 3.56 -5.09
N ASP A 72 -28.24 2.46 -5.64
CA ASP A 72 -29.02 1.35 -6.20
C ASP A 72 -29.07 0.11 -5.26
N MET A 73 -28.27 0.11 -4.18
CA MET A 73 -28.13 -1.04 -3.29
C MET A 73 -29.24 -1.18 -2.22
N SER A 74 -30.31 -0.40 -2.29
CA SER A 74 -31.49 -0.54 -1.42
C SER A 74 -32.41 -1.74 -1.79
N GLU A 75 -32.15 -2.44 -2.89
CA GLU A 75 -32.99 -3.59 -3.33
C GLU A 75 -32.43 -4.98 -3.02
N TRP A 76 -31.13 -5.14 -2.74
CA TRP A 76 -30.53 -6.49 -2.64
C TRP A 76 -30.65 -7.15 -1.24
N GLU A 77 -31.16 -6.46 -0.23
CA GLU A 77 -31.37 -7.02 1.12
C GLU A 77 -32.65 -7.88 1.23
N LYS A 78 -33.39 -8.13 0.13
CA LYS A 78 -34.62 -8.96 0.15
C LYS A 78 -34.44 -10.44 -0.17
N HIS A 79 -33.25 -10.91 -0.54
CA HIS A 79 -33.01 -12.35 -0.75
C HIS A 79 -31.94 -12.86 0.22
N GLY A 80 -32.43 -13.27 1.39
CA GLY A 80 -31.64 -13.93 2.42
C GLY A 80 -31.17 -15.32 2.00
N SER A 81 -29.90 -15.59 2.33
CA SER A 81 -29.45 -16.78 3.05
C SER A 81 -30.10 -18.11 2.72
N ASP A 82 -29.48 -18.89 1.83
CA ASP A 82 -29.29 -20.32 2.09
C ASP A 82 -28.24 -20.92 1.14
N HIS A 83 -27.07 -21.29 1.65
CA HIS A 83 -26.28 -22.35 1.04
C HIS A 83 -25.52 -23.10 2.13
N GLY A 84 -26.26 -24.03 2.73
CA GLY A 84 -25.72 -25.08 3.55
C GLY A 84 -24.66 -25.91 2.82
N THR A 85 -23.65 -26.27 3.59
CA THR A 85 -22.61 -27.25 3.31
C THR A 85 -23.22 -28.54 2.73
N LYS A 86 -22.90 -28.86 1.47
CA LYS A 86 -23.09 -30.21 0.93
C LYS A 86 -21.83 -30.65 0.21
N ASN A 87 -21.12 -31.57 0.86
CA ASN A 87 -20.15 -32.47 0.24
C ASN A 87 -20.86 -33.25 -0.86
N THR A 88 -20.34 -33.22 -2.07
CA THR A 88 -20.61 -34.25 -3.08
C THR A 88 -19.33 -34.59 -3.82
N SER A 89 -18.83 -35.79 -3.54
CA SER A 89 -17.87 -36.53 -4.34
C SER A 89 -18.37 -36.65 -5.78
N ALA A 90 -17.52 -36.35 -6.76
CA ALA A 90 -17.71 -36.78 -8.14
C ALA A 90 -16.38 -37.29 -8.68
N VAL A 91 -16.36 -38.61 -8.82
CA VAL A 91 -15.36 -39.43 -9.50
C VAL A 91 -15.40 -39.12 -11.00
N TYR A 92 -14.25 -38.82 -11.60
CA TYR A 92 -14.01 -39.09 -13.02
C TYR A 92 -12.59 -39.61 -13.19
N ALA A 93 -12.51 -40.76 -13.85
CA ALA A 93 -11.30 -41.52 -14.14
C ALA A 93 -10.79 -41.25 -15.57
N ASN A 94 -9.50 -41.61 -15.76
CA ASN A 94 -8.75 -41.94 -16.98
C ASN A 94 -7.79 -40.87 -17.57
N PRO A 95 -6.71 -41.28 -18.28
CA PRO A 95 -5.72 -42.30 -17.92
C PRO A 95 -4.26 -41.85 -18.19
N HIS A 96 -3.32 -42.62 -17.63
CA HIS A 96 -1.86 -42.67 -17.85
C HIS A 96 -1.21 -41.85 -19.00
N VAL A 97 -0.20 -41.06 -18.63
CA VAL A 97 1.12 -41.05 -19.30
C VAL A 97 2.19 -40.99 -18.20
N SER A 98 3.02 -42.02 -18.12
CA SER A 98 4.17 -42.11 -17.24
C SER A 98 5.39 -41.49 -17.93
N ASP A 99 6.09 -40.59 -17.27
CA ASP A 99 7.53 -40.42 -17.48
C ASP A 99 8.21 -40.03 -16.17
N SER A 100 9.41 -40.58 -15.97
CA SER A 100 10.00 -40.85 -14.67
C SER A 100 10.91 -39.74 -14.13
N SER A 101 10.59 -39.24 -12.91
CA SER A 101 11.48 -38.77 -11.80
C SER A 101 12.58 -37.70 -12.01
N PRO A 102 13.03 -36.94 -10.97
CA PRO A 102 12.98 -37.28 -9.54
C PRO A 102 12.29 -36.25 -8.62
N ALA A 103 11.77 -36.81 -7.53
CA ALA A 103 11.11 -36.17 -6.41
C ALA A 103 11.88 -34.98 -5.81
N CYS A 104 11.22 -33.83 -5.70
CA CYS A 104 11.39 -32.95 -4.56
C CYS A 104 10.12 -33.06 -3.70
N GLY A 105 10.29 -33.61 -2.51
CA GLY A 105 9.21 -34.06 -1.65
C GLY A 105 8.13 -33.00 -1.45
N ALA A 106 6.89 -33.43 -1.65
CA ALA A 106 5.74 -32.90 -0.96
C ALA A 106 6.08 -32.90 0.53
N ARG A 107 6.51 -31.75 1.04
CA ARG A 107 6.40 -31.44 2.46
C ARG A 107 5.09 -30.71 2.56
N ASP A 108 4.10 -31.43 3.08
CA ASP A 108 2.86 -30.87 3.60
C ASP A 108 3.20 -29.59 4.34
N ALA A 109 2.90 -28.46 3.70
CA ALA A 109 3.02 -27.17 4.35
C ALA A 109 1.97 -27.20 5.47
N PRO A 110 2.37 -27.01 6.74
CA PRO A 110 1.44 -27.03 7.84
C PRO A 110 0.27 -26.10 7.52
N ASN A 111 -0.94 -26.64 7.58
CA ASN A 111 -2.20 -25.90 7.64
C ASN A 111 -2.20 -25.08 8.94
N HIS A 112 -1.41 -24.02 8.96
CA HIS A 112 -1.44 -23.01 9.99
C HIS A 112 -2.37 -21.91 9.51
N SER A 113 -3.67 -22.16 9.67
CA SER A 113 -4.62 -21.10 10.03
C SER A 113 -4.24 -20.61 11.43
N ILE A 114 -3.04 -20.03 11.57
CA ILE A 114 -2.72 -19.23 12.76
C ILE A 114 -3.77 -18.13 12.75
N ASP A 115 -4.43 -17.95 13.87
CA ASP A 115 -5.39 -16.89 14.13
C ASP A 115 -4.65 -15.55 13.98
N LEU A 116 -4.53 -15.09 12.74
CA LEU A 116 -3.71 -13.94 12.38
C LEU A 116 -4.39 -12.72 12.99
N GLN A 117 -3.70 -12.07 13.92
CA GLN A 117 -4.16 -10.80 14.43
C GLN A 117 -4.10 -9.79 13.29
N HIS A 118 -5.25 -9.32 12.85
CA HIS A 118 -5.35 -8.30 11.81
C HIS A 118 -5.64 -6.92 12.37
N VAL A 119 -5.88 -6.80 13.68
CA VAL A 119 -6.35 -5.57 14.35
C VAL A 119 -5.36 -5.11 15.40
N PHE A 120 -5.01 -3.83 15.35
CA PHE A 120 -3.97 -3.23 16.18
C PHE A 120 -4.39 -1.85 16.68
N THR A 121 -3.87 -1.47 17.84
CA THR A 121 -4.06 -0.14 18.47
C THR A 121 -2.85 0.77 18.29
N SER A 122 -1.66 0.21 18.04
CA SER A 122 -0.45 0.99 17.79
C SER A 122 0.43 0.39 16.69
N ARG A 123 1.24 1.24 16.06
CA ARG A 123 2.27 0.82 15.09
C ARG A 123 3.27 -0.14 15.73
N THR A 124 3.66 0.11 16.98
CA THR A 124 4.63 -0.71 17.70
C THR A 124 4.10 -2.12 17.95
N ASP A 125 2.83 -2.26 18.32
CA ASP A 125 2.20 -3.57 18.54
C ASP A 125 2.17 -4.38 17.24
N PHE A 126 1.81 -3.73 16.14
CA PHE A 126 1.82 -4.34 14.81
C PHE A 126 3.21 -4.85 14.40
N LEU A 127 4.24 -4.01 14.55
CA LEU A 127 5.62 -4.38 14.21
C LEU A 127 6.15 -5.48 15.12
N THR A 128 5.81 -5.44 16.41
CA THR A 128 6.25 -6.44 17.40
C THR A 128 5.60 -7.79 17.10
N PHE A 129 4.28 -7.82 16.89
CA PHE A 129 3.54 -9.03 16.52
C PHE A 129 4.10 -9.70 15.25
N ALA A 130 4.37 -8.90 14.22
CA ALA A 130 4.91 -9.41 12.96
C ALA A 130 6.33 -9.99 13.10
N LYS A 131 7.13 -9.49 14.05
CA LYS A 131 8.50 -9.96 14.32
C LYS A 131 8.54 -11.12 15.32
N SER A 132 7.55 -11.24 16.21
CA SER A 132 7.47 -12.30 17.22
C SER A 132 6.89 -13.61 16.68
N CYS A 133 6.32 -13.58 15.48
CA CYS A 133 5.93 -14.81 14.79
C CYS A 133 7.18 -15.65 14.51
N ASP A 134 7.18 -16.93 14.89
CA ASP A 134 8.26 -17.89 14.57
C ASP A 134 8.42 -18.13 13.05
N CYS A 135 7.67 -17.40 12.23
CA CYS A 135 7.81 -17.33 10.80
C CYS A 135 8.97 -16.41 10.41
N ARG A 136 9.98 -16.95 9.69
CA ARG A 136 11.03 -16.16 9.02
C ARG A 136 10.48 -15.18 7.97
N ASP A 137 9.23 -15.37 7.57
CA ASP A 137 8.53 -14.64 6.51
C ASP A 137 7.37 -13.83 7.09
N CYS A 138 6.97 -12.76 6.39
CA CYS A 138 5.88 -11.87 6.78
C CYS A 138 4.55 -12.63 6.87
N PRO A 139 3.83 -12.56 8.00
CA PRO A 139 2.60 -13.33 8.22
C PRO A 139 1.41 -12.84 7.37
N TYR A 140 1.50 -11.64 6.80
CA TYR A 140 0.44 -11.04 5.99
C TYR A 140 0.67 -11.22 4.48
N CYS A 141 1.78 -11.81 4.08
CA CYS A 141 2.12 -12.01 2.66
C CYS A 141 1.94 -13.46 2.23
N LEU A 142 1.40 -13.67 1.02
CA LEU A 142 1.46 -15.00 0.39
C LEU A 142 2.90 -15.40 0.05
N ASN A 143 3.66 -14.42 -0.45
CA ASN A 143 5.03 -14.61 -0.89
C ASN A 143 5.97 -14.54 0.31
N ARG A 144 6.93 -15.47 0.34
CA ARG A 144 8.00 -15.50 1.34
C ARG A 144 8.87 -14.25 1.24
N THR A 145 8.57 -13.27 2.07
CA THR A 145 9.27 -11.99 2.16
C THR A 145 9.52 -11.72 3.63
N GLN A 146 10.71 -11.27 4.00
CA GLN A 146 11.02 -11.01 5.41
C GLN A 146 10.14 -9.89 5.98
N ALA A 147 9.69 -10.06 7.23
CA ALA A 147 8.94 -9.08 8.01
C ALA A 147 9.80 -7.89 8.47
N THR A 148 10.56 -7.29 7.56
CA THR A 148 11.33 -6.06 7.84
C THR A 148 10.37 -4.92 8.12
N GLU A 149 10.78 -3.97 8.96
CA GLU A 149 9.96 -2.80 9.26
C GLU A 149 9.57 -2.04 7.99
N THR A 150 10.52 -1.82 7.08
CA THR A 150 10.26 -1.16 5.79
C THR A 150 9.18 -1.87 4.98
N HIS A 151 9.20 -3.21 4.94
CA HIS A 151 8.19 -3.99 4.24
C HIS A 151 6.82 -3.85 4.90
N LEU A 152 6.75 -4.05 6.23
CA LEU A 152 5.52 -3.98 7.01
C LEU A 152 4.85 -2.61 6.90
N ILE A 153 5.65 -1.53 6.95
CA ILE A 153 5.13 -0.17 6.80
C ILE A 153 4.59 0.06 5.40
N LYS A 154 5.40 -0.19 4.36
CA LYS A 154 5.04 0.15 2.98
C LYS A 154 3.92 -0.71 2.40
N LYS A 155 3.80 -1.98 2.81
CA LYS A 155 2.85 -2.93 2.21
C LYS A 155 1.58 -3.15 3.01
N HIS A 156 1.63 -2.94 4.33
CA HIS A 156 0.52 -3.28 5.22
C HIS A 156 0.04 -2.07 6.01
N PHE A 157 0.91 -1.39 6.74
CA PHE A 157 0.52 -0.28 7.61
C PHE A 157 -0.09 0.91 6.84
N LEU A 158 0.55 1.39 5.77
CA LEU A 158 0.05 2.53 4.99
C LEU A 158 -1.27 2.24 4.26
N CYS A 159 -1.64 0.98 4.10
CA CYS A 159 -2.91 0.57 3.49
C CYS A 159 -3.94 0.15 4.55
N ALA A 160 -3.65 0.36 5.84
CA ALA A 160 -4.56 0.02 6.91
C ALA A 160 -5.84 0.87 6.87
N VAL A 161 -6.92 0.30 7.36
CA VAL A 161 -8.17 1.02 7.59
C VAL A 161 -8.29 1.29 9.08
N ARG A 162 -8.39 2.57 9.44
CA ARG A 162 -8.48 3.06 10.82
C ARG A 162 -9.93 3.29 11.19
N PHE A 163 -10.29 2.95 12.41
CA PHE A 163 -11.63 3.12 12.95
C PHE A 163 -11.60 3.28 14.47
N ALA A 164 -12.61 3.93 15.02
CA ALA A 164 -12.85 3.99 16.46
C ALA A 164 -13.91 2.97 16.86
N GLU A 165 -13.62 2.18 17.90
CA GLU A 165 -14.55 1.30 18.60
C GLU A 165 -14.58 1.73 20.07
N ASP A 166 -15.74 2.19 20.55
CA ASP A 166 -15.93 2.69 21.91
C ASP A 166 -14.89 3.75 22.36
N GLY A 167 -14.50 4.63 21.43
CA GLY A 167 -13.50 5.67 21.68
C GLY A 167 -12.04 5.20 21.61
N THR A 168 -11.79 3.92 21.37
CA THR A 168 -10.44 3.38 21.14
C THR A 168 -10.16 3.32 19.65
N GLU A 169 -9.09 4.00 19.21
CA GLU A 169 -8.62 3.90 17.83
C GLU A 169 -7.97 2.56 17.56
N LYS A 170 -8.40 1.92 16.48
CA LYS A 170 -7.90 0.64 15.99
C LYS A 170 -7.65 0.73 14.50
N PHE A 171 -6.82 -0.15 13.98
CA PHE A 171 -6.63 -0.29 12.56
C PHE A 171 -6.53 -1.75 12.14
N VAL A 172 -7.04 -2.04 10.94
CA VAL A 172 -6.91 -3.35 10.29
C VAL A 172 -5.98 -3.23 9.10
N VAL A 173 -4.94 -4.07 9.07
CA VAL A 173 -4.02 -4.14 7.93
C VAL A 173 -4.52 -5.11 6.86
N PRO A 174 -4.33 -4.81 5.57
CA PRO A 174 -4.59 -5.79 4.53
C PRO A 174 -3.57 -6.92 4.55
N CYS A 175 -3.99 -8.12 4.15
CA CYS A 175 -3.11 -9.26 3.89
C CYS A 175 -3.34 -9.81 2.48
N THR A 176 -2.41 -10.67 2.05
CA THR A 176 -2.52 -11.47 0.83
C THR A 176 -2.53 -12.95 1.22
N CYS A 177 -3.20 -13.32 2.30
CA CYS A 177 -3.21 -14.70 2.75
C CYS A 177 -3.92 -15.63 1.73
N LYS A 178 -3.92 -16.95 1.99
CA LYS A 178 -4.45 -17.97 1.06
C LYS A 178 -5.97 -17.95 0.91
N ASP A 179 -6.68 -17.16 1.70
CA ASP A 179 -8.13 -17.05 1.60
C ASP A 179 -8.49 -16.35 0.28
N ARG A 180 -8.94 -17.18 -0.67
CA ARG A 180 -9.17 -16.89 -2.10
C ARG A 180 -9.97 -15.58 -2.27
N ILE A 181 -9.62 -14.67 -3.19
CA ILE A 181 -9.68 -14.79 -4.65
C ILE A 181 -8.70 -13.76 -5.27
N GLN A 182 -7.96 -14.13 -6.33
CA GLN A 182 -7.17 -13.23 -7.23
C GLN A 182 -5.78 -12.68 -6.80
N ASN A 183 -5.06 -13.27 -5.82
CA ASN A 183 -3.70 -12.79 -5.49
C ASN A 183 -3.64 -11.29 -5.11
N ARG A 184 -4.77 -10.71 -4.70
CA ARG A 184 -4.93 -9.30 -4.31
C ARG A 184 -4.95 -9.19 -2.79
N SER A 185 -4.62 -8.00 -2.31
CA SER A 185 -4.77 -7.66 -0.90
C SER A 185 -6.24 -7.62 -0.49
N HIS A 186 -6.54 -8.09 0.72
CA HIS A 186 -7.88 -8.08 1.31
C HIS A 186 -7.81 -7.77 2.80
N TRP A 187 -8.97 -7.46 3.38
CA TRP A 187 -9.14 -7.13 4.79
C TRP A 187 -10.05 -8.17 5.43
N HIS A 188 -9.64 -8.66 6.61
CA HIS A 188 -10.47 -9.50 7.47
C HIS A 188 -11.20 -8.61 8.46
N CYS A 189 -12.53 -8.73 8.51
CA CYS A 189 -13.30 -8.04 9.53
C CYS A 189 -13.05 -8.65 10.92
N PRO A 190 -12.66 -7.86 11.94
CA PRO A 190 -12.50 -8.36 13.32
C PRO A 190 -13.76 -9.00 13.90
N THR A 191 -14.92 -8.47 13.54
CA THR A 191 -16.18 -8.75 14.23
C THR A 191 -16.92 -9.93 13.61
N CYS A 192 -17.07 -9.95 12.27
CA CYS A 192 -17.82 -10.99 11.56
C CYS A 192 -16.97 -11.90 10.66
N ARG A 193 -15.64 -11.73 10.66
CA ARG A 193 -14.67 -12.52 9.87
C ARG A 193 -14.90 -12.50 8.35
N LYS A 194 -15.78 -11.63 7.83
CA LYS A 194 -15.95 -11.42 6.39
C LYS A 194 -14.65 -10.91 5.77
N ILE A 195 -14.31 -11.47 4.62
CA ILE A 195 -13.16 -11.07 3.81
C ILE A 195 -13.62 -10.10 2.73
N ILE A 196 -13.00 -8.92 2.68
CA ILE A 196 -13.38 -7.85 1.76
C ILE A 196 -12.15 -7.38 1.00
N PHE A 197 -12.25 -7.28 -0.33
CA PHE A 197 -11.10 -7.08 -1.23
C PHE A 197 -10.84 -5.62 -1.62
N ARG A 198 -11.73 -4.69 -1.27
CA ARG A 198 -11.63 -3.28 -1.61
C ARG A 198 -11.69 -2.44 -0.34
N LYS A 199 -10.79 -1.47 -0.21
CA LYS A 199 -10.69 -0.60 0.98
C LYS A 199 -12.01 0.12 1.27
N CYS A 200 -12.59 0.76 0.26
CA CYS A 200 -13.88 1.46 0.38
C CYS A 200 -15.02 0.53 0.85
N ASN A 201 -15.12 -0.68 0.30
CA ASN A 201 -16.13 -1.65 0.72
C ASN A 201 -15.90 -2.09 2.16
N PHE A 202 -14.65 -2.20 2.61
CA PHE A 202 -14.32 -2.56 3.98
C PHE A 202 -14.69 -1.44 4.96
N GLU A 203 -14.40 -0.18 4.63
CA GLU A 203 -14.83 0.99 5.41
C GLU A 203 -16.36 1.08 5.53
N VAL A 204 -17.07 0.86 4.42
CA VAL A 204 -18.54 0.81 4.40
C VAL A 204 -19.06 -0.37 5.24
N HIS A 205 -18.39 -1.52 5.17
CA HIS A 205 -18.75 -2.68 5.97
C HIS A 205 -18.61 -2.40 7.47
N LEU A 206 -17.48 -1.84 7.90
CA LEU A 206 -17.24 -1.49 9.30
C LEU A 206 -18.26 -0.47 9.82
N SER A 207 -18.56 0.57 9.05
CA SER A 207 -19.52 1.61 9.44
C SER A 207 -20.98 1.11 9.46
N LYS A 208 -21.42 0.35 8.45
CA LYS A 208 -22.82 -0.08 8.37
C LYS A 208 -23.14 -1.28 9.25
N GLN A 209 -22.25 -2.28 9.28
CA GLN A 209 -22.54 -3.56 9.95
C GLN A 209 -22.13 -3.54 11.43
N HIS A 210 -21.07 -2.81 11.76
CA HIS A 210 -20.51 -2.78 13.12
C HIS A 210 -20.58 -1.41 13.78
N LYS A 211 -21.08 -0.39 13.08
CA LYS A 211 -21.25 0.99 13.59
C LYS A 211 -19.94 1.64 14.04
N TYR A 212 -18.80 1.20 13.50
CA TYR A 212 -17.52 1.82 13.77
C TYR A 212 -17.39 3.16 13.05
N THR A 213 -16.75 4.14 13.70
CA THR A 213 -16.44 5.43 13.10
C THR A 213 -15.15 5.31 12.30
N ILE A 214 -15.20 5.47 10.98
CA ILE A 214 -14.01 5.41 10.13
C ILE A 214 -13.20 6.69 10.28
N LEU A 215 -11.89 6.54 10.47
CA LEU A 215 -10.95 7.67 10.59
C LEU A 215 -10.23 7.83 9.25
N GLN A 216 -10.45 8.95 8.57
CA GLN A 216 -9.69 9.30 7.36
C GLN A 216 -8.33 9.87 7.78
N GLU A 217 -7.24 9.39 7.17
CA GLU A 217 -5.94 10.07 7.29
C GLU A 217 -6.06 11.41 6.56
N SER A 218 -6.05 12.52 7.32
CA SER A 218 -5.79 13.82 6.72
C SER A 218 -4.40 13.77 6.10
N GLN A 219 -4.31 14.05 4.80
CA GLN A 219 -3.03 14.33 4.15
C GLN A 219 -2.58 15.73 4.58
N ASP A 220 -2.31 15.92 5.87
CA ASP A 220 -1.64 17.12 6.36
C ASP A 220 -0.16 16.96 6.02
N THR A 221 0.15 17.44 4.82
CA THR A 221 1.50 17.58 4.30
C THR A 221 1.97 18.94 4.80
N GLU A 222 2.83 18.95 5.83
CA GLU A 222 3.68 20.08 6.16
C GLU A 222 5.06 19.88 5.50
#